data_AF-A0A5N5PEL1-F1
#
_entry.id   AF-A0A5N5PEL1-F1
#
_cell.length_a   1.000
_cell.length_b   1.000
_cell.length_c   1.000
_cell.angle_alpha   90.00
_cell.angle_beta   90.00
_cell.angle_gamma   90.00
#
_symmetry.space_group_name_H-M   'P 1'
#
loop_
_entity.id
_entity.type
_entity.pdbx_description
1 polymer ?
#
loop_
_entity_poly.entity_id
_entity_poly.type
_entity_poly.pdbx_seq_one_letter_code
_entity_poly.pdbx_strand_id
1 'polypeptide(L)'
;MSSLGTLRAALLPVFAACALVGGYAGMYMSGVNGAIESSKNSAGRAVDPYISGGVHPFKNSYTGIRAIDDTLLVLVPFFAYILDTPQSWGIRVSFWYLMINFFAATSVIFLEGQRRGNAGRLVSWVGTVGFIFQNISYTIAGPIWTALYLFTSPIASPSVTANDVLPSDALEPKTLLLSNFLAYAVPAIGMLLPAHSVVSAETHYNWIATWQFFPVLYAISQFIFTRAFFTLGLFGSSSSKPQTGRSTLSTAVVYRTVLLITVTTHLTLLAVALTPATAIPAGWLPTLAKVFREVTFKSAFIPPDIFSPPSVDPKTIPADKLAPLTHFFLMWDVNIGNFALLLWAVYLRLVAGGEKGEEFSWTGVLTKTAGWSAVGGPIAAVAALLWERDEVLVRRAGHAGVGGKKRL
;
A
#
# COMPACT_ATOMS: atom_id res chain seq x y z
N MET A 1 -13.24 24.39 18.81
CA MET A 1 -13.00 24.27 17.36
C MET A 1 -11.59 24.66 16.90
N SER A 2 -10.78 25.39 17.68
CA SER A 2 -9.51 25.96 17.21
C SER A 2 -8.37 24.94 17.04
N SER A 3 -8.24 23.93 17.90
CA SER A 3 -7.09 23.01 17.89
C SER A 3 -7.06 22.04 16.70
N LEU A 4 -8.19 21.47 16.31
CA LEU A 4 -8.28 20.55 15.16
C LEU A 4 -8.12 21.27 13.82
N GLY A 5 -8.62 22.51 13.71
CA GLY A 5 -8.38 23.36 12.55
C GLY A 5 -6.90 23.69 12.37
N THR A 6 -6.21 24.05 13.46
CA THR A 6 -4.77 24.27 13.47
C THR A 6 -3.98 23.00 13.10
N LEU A 7 -4.38 21.83 13.64
CA LEU A 7 -3.74 20.56 13.30
C LEU A 7 -3.90 20.21 11.81
N ARG A 8 -5.11 20.37 11.26
CA ARG A 8 -5.36 20.16 9.82
C ARG A 8 -4.48 21.07 8.98
N ALA A 9 -4.40 22.37 9.34
CA ALA A 9 -3.54 23.33 8.64
C ALA A 9 -2.05 22.97 8.74
N ALA A 10 -1.60 22.41 9.87
CA ALA A 10 -0.22 21.98 10.08
C ALA A 10 0.13 20.68 9.32
N LEU A 11 -0.81 19.77 9.12
CA LEU A 11 -0.55 18.50 8.41
C LEU A 11 -0.38 18.68 6.89
N LEU A 12 -1.02 19.67 6.29
CA LEU A 12 -0.92 19.94 4.85
C LEU A 12 0.51 20.23 4.37
N PRO A 13 1.28 21.15 4.97
CA PRO A 13 2.68 21.34 4.59
C PRO A 13 3.54 20.11 4.90
N VAL A 14 3.19 19.32 5.93
CA VAL A 14 3.88 18.04 6.21
C VAL A 14 3.67 17.05 5.06
N PHE A 15 2.45 16.91 4.54
CA PHE A 15 2.18 16.03 3.39
C PHE A 15 2.86 16.53 2.12
N ALA A 16 2.91 17.85 1.90
CA ALA A 16 3.68 18.43 0.79
C ALA A 16 5.18 18.12 0.93
N ALA A 17 5.74 18.27 2.14
CA ALA A 17 7.13 17.91 2.41
C ALA A 17 7.40 16.41 2.19
N CYS A 18 6.49 15.53 2.61
CA CYS A 18 6.56 14.09 2.31
C CYS A 18 6.61 13.84 0.80
N ALA A 19 5.72 14.47 0.01
CA ALA A 19 5.71 14.31 -1.44
C ALA A 19 7.02 14.82 -2.09
N LEU A 20 7.59 15.92 -1.59
CA LEU A 20 8.86 16.46 -2.09
C LEU A 20 10.05 15.55 -1.75
N VAL A 21 10.15 15.08 -0.50
CA VAL A 21 11.18 14.12 -0.07
C VAL A 21 11.06 12.83 -0.86
N GLY A 22 9.83 12.36 -1.09
CA GLY A 22 9.52 11.21 -1.94
C GLY A 22 9.95 11.39 -3.38
N GLY A 23 9.63 12.54 -3.97
CA GLY A 23 10.06 12.89 -5.33
C GLY A 23 11.57 12.98 -5.47
N TYR A 24 12.25 13.48 -4.44
CA TYR A 24 13.70 13.47 -4.37
C TYR A 24 14.27 12.04 -4.30
N ALA A 25 13.87 11.26 -3.29
CA ALA A 25 14.38 9.91 -3.06
C ALA A 25 14.01 8.91 -4.17
N GLY A 26 12.84 9.05 -4.78
CA GLY A 26 12.39 8.17 -5.86
C GLY A 26 12.83 8.68 -7.23
N MET A 27 12.14 9.70 -7.74
CA MET A 27 12.23 10.14 -9.13
C MET A 27 13.57 10.83 -9.45
N TYR A 28 13.99 11.81 -8.64
CA TYR A 28 15.23 12.53 -8.89
C TYR A 28 16.44 11.60 -8.77
N MET A 29 16.53 10.82 -7.67
CA MET A 29 17.64 9.88 -7.49
C MET A 29 17.72 8.84 -8.60
N SER A 30 16.60 8.29 -9.08
CA SER A 30 16.61 7.34 -10.21
C SER A 30 17.14 7.95 -11.51
N GLY A 31 17.00 9.27 -11.66
CA GLY A 31 17.54 10.02 -12.81
C GLY A 31 19.04 10.28 -12.73
N VAL A 32 19.62 10.35 -11.52
CA VAL A 32 21.05 10.68 -11.34
C VAL A 32 21.93 9.51 -10.92
N ASN A 33 21.35 8.44 -10.39
CA ASN A 33 22.09 7.27 -9.90
C ASN A 33 22.37 6.20 -10.97
N GLY A 34 21.95 6.47 -12.22
CA GLY A 34 22.13 5.57 -13.36
C GLY A 34 21.01 4.56 -13.58
N ALA A 35 20.00 4.44 -12.69
CA ALA A 35 18.94 3.44 -12.83
C ALA A 35 18.13 3.58 -14.13
N ILE A 36 17.63 4.79 -14.43
CA ILE A 36 16.86 5.05 -15.65
C ILE A 36 17.72 4.83 -16.90
N GLU A 37 18.97 5.30 -16.88
CA GLU A 37 19.85 5.23 -18.03
C GLU A 37 20.32 3.79 -18.30
N SER A 38 20.63 3.01 -17.25
CA SER A 38 20.90 1.58 -17.37
C SER A 38 19.72 0.83 -17.95
N SER A 39 18.48 1.15 -17.56
CA SER A 39 17.28 0.53 -18.13
C SER A 39 17.16 0.82 -19.63
N LYS A 40 17.38 2.07 -20.05
CA LYS A 40 17.37 2.46 -21.47
C LYS A 40 18.47 1.75 -22.27
N ASN A 41 19.68 1.69 -21.72
CA ASN A 41 20.85 1.08 -22.37
C ASN A 41 20.80 -0.46 -22.41
N SER A 42 19.88 -1.08 -21.67
CA SER A 42 19.75 -2.55 -21.61
C SER A 42 18.38 -3.01 -22.12
N ALA A 43 17.34 -2.94 -21.28
CA ALA A 43 15.99 -3.37 -21.59
C ALA A 43 15.32 -2.53 -22.70
N GLY A 44 15.69 -1.26 -22.83
CA GLY A 44 15.18 -0.33 -23.85
C GLY A 44 15.79 -0.50 -25.25
N ARG A 45 16.71 -1.45 -25.46
CA ARG A 45 17.35 -1.66 -26.76
C ARG A 45 16.34 -2.17 -27.80
N ALA A 46 16.44 -1.65 -29.02
CA ALA A 46 15.63 -2.12 -30.15
C ALA A 46 16.05 -3.53 -30.61
N VAL A 47 17.34 -3.86 -30.49
CA VAL A 47 17.92 -5.15 -30.88
C VAL A 47 18.57 -5.78 -29.66
N ASP A 48 18.16 -7.01 -29.36
CA ASP A 48 18.68 -7.82 -28.24
C ASP A 48 18.57 -7.10 -26.88
N PRO A 49 17.33 -6.77 -26.43
CA PRO A 49 17.13 -6.19 -25.12
C PRO A 49 17.43 -7.21 -24.03
N TYR A 50 17.94 -6.74 -22.90
CA TYR A 50 18.44 -7.62 -21.85
C TYR A 50 18.38 -6.97 -20.47
N ILE A 51 18.46 -7.78 -19.43
CA ILE A 51 18.73 -7.35 -18.05
C ILE A 51 19.96 -8.11 -17.58
N SER A 52 21.00 -7.40 -17.15
CA SER A 52 22.25 -8.02 -16.69
C SER A 52 22.00 -8.94 -15.49
N GLY A 53 22.29 -10.22 -15.65
CA GLY A 53 22.03 -11.26 -14.64
C GLY A 53 20.55 -11.50 -14.34
N GLY A 54 19.64 -11.04 -15.21
CA GLY A 54 18.21 -11.29 -15.12
C GLY A 54 17.75 -12.48 -15.97
N VAL A 55 16.43 -12.59 -16.17
CA VAL A 55 15.81 -13.66 -16.96
C VAL A 55 15.95 -13.38 -18.46
N HIS A 56 16.22 -14.39 -19.29
CA HIS A 56 16.38 -14.24 -20.74
C HIS A 56 15.52 -15.22 -21.53
N PRO A 57 14.99 -14.85 -22.71
CA PRO A 57 15.11 -13.55 -23.36
C PRO A 57 14.24 -12.47 -22.69
N PHE A 58 14.68 -11.20 -22.77
CA PHE A 58 13.85 -10.06 -22.37
C PHE A 58 12.92 -9.66 -23.53
N LYS A 59 11.73 -9.15 -23.19
CA LYS A 59 10.70 -8.73 -24.15
C LYS A 59 10.48 -7.23 -24.03
N ASN A 60 10.39 -6.51 -25.16
CA ASN A 60 10.24 -5.05 -25.19
C ASN A 60 8.87 -4.56 -25.73
N SER A 61 7.91 -5.46 -25.93
CA SER A 61 6.52 -5.13 -26.27
C SER A 61 5.58 -6.05 -25.50
N TYR A 62 4.46 -5.54 -25.00
CA TYR A 62 3.56 -6.31 -24.13
C TYR A 62 2.14 -6.29 -24.67
N THR A 63 1.66 -5.11 -25.04
CA THR A 63 0.29 -4.87 -25.47
C THR A 63 0.18 -4.61 -26.97
N GLY A 64 1.28 -4.23 -27.62
CA GLY A 64 1.29 -3.73 -29.00
C GLY A 64 0.82 -2.29 -29.14
N ILE A 65 0.44 -1.63 -28.03
CA ILE A 65 0.06 -0.22 -28.01
C ILE A 65 1.25 0.60 -27.53
N ARG A 66 1.87 1.36 -28.44
CA ARG A 66 3.12 2.09 -28.19
C ARG A 66 3.10 2.90 -26.91
N ALA A 67 2.07 3.71 -26.66
CA ALA A 67 2.02 4.56 -25.46
C ALA A 67 2.02 3.74 -24.14
N ILE A 68 1.43 2.55 -24.16
CA ILE A 68 1.38 1.66 -23.00
C ILE A 68 2.73 0.93 -22.87
N ASP A 69 3.23 0.39 -23.98
CA ASP A 69 4.51 -0.33 -23.99
C ASP A 69 5.68 0.59 -23.62
N ASP A 70 5.69 1.86 -24.04
CA ASP A 70 6.70 2.85 -23.64
C ASP A 70 6.74 3.04 -22.10
N THR A 71 5.59 2.98 -21.44
CA THR A 71 5.50 3.05 -19.96
C THR A 71 5.97 1.74 -19.33
N LEU A 72 5.57 0.58 -19.88
CA LEU A 72 5.97 -0.73 -19.39
C LEU A 72 7.48 -0.99 -19.57
N LEU A 73 8.11 -0.40 -20.58
CA LEU A 73 9.55 -0.43 -20.78
C LEU A 73 10.35 0.32 -19.70
N VAL A 74 9.68 1.14 -18.88
CA VAL A 74 10.28 1.72 -17.66
C VAL A 74 9.97 0.83 -16.45
N LEU A 75 8.71 0.45 -16.28
CA LEU A 75 8.24 -0.23 -15.06
C LEU A 75 8.68 -1.70 -14.99
N VAL A 76 8.67 -2.44 -16.09
CA VAL A 76 9.02 -3.87 -16.09
C VAL A 76 10.49 -4.08 -15.75
N PRO A 77 11.47 -3.37 -16.37
CA PRO A 77 12.86 -3.48 -15.96
C PRO A 77 13.09 -3.06 -14.51
N PHE A 78 12.42 -2.00 -14.06
CA PHE A 78 12.53 -1.53 -12.68
C PHE A 78 12.17 -2.64 -11.67
N PHE A 79 11.07 -3.36 -11.87
CA PHE A 79 10.71 -4.49 -11.00
C PHE A 79 11.57 -5.74 -11.26
N ALA A 80 11.93 -6.03 -12.51
CA ALA A 80 12.82 -7.14 -12.83
C ALA A 80 14.21 -6.99 -12.17
N TYR A 81 14.70 -5.76 -11.98
CA TYR A 81 15.94 -5.51 -11.24
C TYR A 81 15.89 -6.10 -9.83
N ILE A 82 14.82 -5.85 -9.06
CA ILE A 82 14.69 -6.40 -7.69
C ILE A 82 14.20 -7.85 -7.65
N LEU A 83 13.62 -8.38 -8.71
CA LEU A 83 13.14 -9.77 -8.73
C LEU A 83 14.24 -10.75 -9.17
N ASP A 84 14.93 -10.39 -10.25
CA ASP A 84 15.67 -11.35 -11.07
C ASP A 84 17.18 -11.24 -10.89
N THR A 85 17.69 -10.05 -10.54
CA THR A 85 19.14 -9.83 -10.46
C THR A 85 19.73 -10.30 -9.12
N PRO A 86 21.04 -10.58 -9.06
CA PRO A 86 21.71 -10.98 -7.83
C PRO A 86 21.49 -9.98 -6.69
N GLN A 87 21.06 -10.47 -5.53
CA GLN A 87 20.70 -9.65 -4.38
C GLN A 87 20.80 -10.44 -3.07
N SER A 88 20.96 -9.73 -1.96
CA SER A 88 20.94 -10.31 -0.62
C SER A 88 19.53 -10.69 -0.17
N TRP A 89 19.44 -11.58 0.83
CA TRP A 89 18.16 -11.86 1.48
C TRP A 89 17.56 -10.64 2.18
N GLY A 90 18.36 -9.68 2.63
CA GLY A 90 17.87 -8.42 3.19
C GLY A 90 17.00 -7.63 2.21
N ILE A 91 17.43 -7.54 0.95
CA ILE A 91 16.64 -6.88 -0.11
C ILE A 91 15.36 -7.69 -0.42
N ARG A 92 15.47 -9.02 -0.55
CA ARG A 92 14.30 -9.89 -0.83
C ARG A 92 13.23 -9.80 0.26
N VAL A 93 13.65 -9.84 1.53
CA VAL A 93 12.74 -9.71 2.68
C VAL A 93 12.12 -8.31 2.73
N SER A 94 12.90 -7.26 2.45
CA SER A 94 12.35 -5.90 2.30
C SER A 94 11.29 -5.84 1.22
N PHE A 95 11.53 -6.50 0.08
CA PHE A 95 10.56 -6.58 -1.01
C PHE A 95 9.26 -7.29 -0.61
N TRP A 96 9.33 -8.37 0.18
CA TRP A 96 8.11 -8.98 0.71
C TRP A 96 7.38 -8.07 1.69
N TYR A 97 8.12 -7.42 2.60
CA TYR A 97 7.56 -6.48 3.56
C TYR A 97 6.84 -5.32 2.86
N LEU A 98 7.47 -4.72 1.85
CA LEU A 98 6.92 -3.59 1.12
C LEU A 98 5.68 -3.98 0.31
N MET A 99 5.69 -5.17 -0.34
CA MET A 99 4.55 -5.64 -1.14
C MET A 99 3.32 -5.91 -0.28
N ILE A 100 3.50 -6.46 0.92
CA ILE A 100 2.39 -6.69 1.86
C ILE A 100 1.89 -5.38 2.45
N ASN A 101 2.78 -4.46 2.83
CA ASN A 101 2.38 -3.15 3.34
C ASN A 101 1.61 -2.35 2.29
N PHE A 102 2.04 -2.40 1.03
CA PHE A 102 1.36 -1.68 -0.05
C PHE A 102 0.00 -2.29 -0.38
N PHE A 103 -0.15 -3.62 -0.38
CA PHE A 103 -1.46 -4.28 -0.47
C PHE A 103 -2.42 -3.87 0.67
N ALA A 104 -1.89 -3.85 1.90
CA ALA A 104 -2.64 -3.44 3.08
C ALA A 104 -3.06 -1.96 3.02
N ALA A 105 -2.14 -1.08 2.61
CA ALA A 105 -2.38 0.35 2.45
C ALA A 105 -3.45 0.62 1.39
N THR A 106 -3.34 0.00 0.21
CA THR A 106 -4.34 0.15 -0.86
C THR A 106 -5.70 -0.36 -0.42
N SER A 107 -5.78 -1.48 0.31
CA SER A 107 -7.06 -1.99 0.86
C SER A 107 -7.77 -0.95 1.75
N VAL A 108 -7.02 -0.26 2.60
CA VAL A 108 -7.58 0.81 3.46
C VAL A 108 -7.97 2.04 2.65
N ILE A 109 -7.13 2.48 1.72
CA ILE A 109 -7.43 3.62 0.82
C ILE A 109 -8.70 3.33 0.01
N PHE A 110 -8.82 2.12 -0.53
CA PHE A 110 -9.97 1.70 -1.33
C PHE A 110 -11.25 1.70 -0.52
N LEU A 111 -11.20 1.16 0.70
CA LEU A 111 -12.33 1.20 1.63
C LEU A 111 -12.74 2.64 1.95
N GLU A 112 -11.77 3.52 2.21
CA GLU A 112 -12.03 4.92 2.52
C GLU A 112 -12.58 5.70 1.33
N GLY A 113 -12.18 5.36 0.10
CA GLY A 113 -12.78 5.91 -1.11
C GLY A 113 -14.24 5.51 -1.31
N GLN A 114 -14.63 4.31 -0.85
CA GLN A 114 -16.00 3.78 -0.99
C GLN A 114 -16.99 4.28 0.07
N ARG A 115 -16.53 5.08 1.04
CA ARG A 115 -17.38 5.65 2.09
C ARG A 115 -18.40 6.63 1.50
N ARG A 116 -19.61 6.65 2.06
CA ARG A 116 -20.70 7.54 1.63
C ARG A 116 -20.31 9.01 1.68
N GLY A 117 -19.59 9.43 2.72
CA GLY A 117 -19.13 10.82 2.85
C GLY A 117 -18.20 11.25 1.69
N ASN A 118 -17.56 10.28 1.03
CA ASN A 118 -16.65 10.49 -0.09
C ASN A 118 -17.28 10.27 -1.46
N ALA A 119 -18.53 9.81 -1.53
CA ALA A 119 -19.19 9.49 -2.80
C ALA A 119 -19.13 10.68 -3.78
N GLY A 120 -18.62 10.44 -4.99
CA GLY A 120 -18.49 11.43 -6.06
C GLY A 120 -17.33 12.42 -5.90
N ARG A 121 -16.51 12.31 -4.85
CA ARG A 121 -15.33 13.19 -4.64
C ARG A 121 -14.08 12.59 -5.26
N LEU A 122 -13.06 13.40 -5.53
CA LEU A 122 -11.79 12.92 -6.11
C LEU A 122 -11.19 11.73 -5.35
N VAL A 123 -11.30 11.72 -4.02
CA VAL A 123 -10.78 10.62 -3.18
C VAL A 123 -11.54 9.30 -3.31
N SER A 124 -12.75 9.28 -3.90
CA SER A 124 -13.48 8.04 -4.20
C SER A 124 -13.05 7.36 -5.49
N TRP A 125 -12.28 8.03 -6.36
CA TRP A 125 -11.82 7.50 -7.65
C TRP A 125 -10.55 6.65 -7.47
N VAL A 126 -10.63 5.63 -6.62
CA VAL A 126 -9.47 4.89 -6.14
C VAL A 126 -8.72 4.12 -7.23
N GLY A 127 -9.39 3.72 -8.32
CA GLY A 127 -8.73 3.16 -9.50
C GLY A 127 -7.87 4.18 -10.24
N THR A 128 -8.41 5.39 -10.47
CA THR A 128 -7.66 6.50 -11.10
C THR A 128 -6.52 6.96 -10.22
N VAL A 129 -6.78 7.15 -8.92
CA VAL A 129 -5.77 7.51 -7.93
C VAL A 129 -4.67 6.45 -7.87
N GLY A 130 -5.02 5.17 -7.80
CA GLY A 130 -4.04 4.09 -7.79
C GLY A 130 -3.25 4.02 -9.10
N PHE A 131 -3.87 4.31 -10.25
CA PHE A 131 -3.16 4.38 -11.53
C PHE A 131 -2.14 5.53 -11.54
N ILE A 132 -2.48 6.68 -10.93
CA ILE A 132 -1.52 7.76 -10.69
C ILE A 132 -0.40 7.27 -9.78
N PHE A 133 -0.71 6.55 -8.68
CA PHE A 133 0.29 6.01 -7.75
C PHE A 133 1.31 5.14 -8.47
N GLN A 134 0.86 4.31 -9.41
CA GLN A 134 1.75 3.45 -10.17
C GLN A 134 2.72 4.24 -11.06
N ASN A 135 2.27 5.36 -11.64
CA ASN A 135 3.05 6.13 -12.61
C ASN A 135 3.97 7.19 -11.97
N ILE A 136 3.56 7.78 -10.84
CA ILE A 136 4.36 8.80 -10.15
C ILE A 136 4.87 8.37 -8.78
N SER A 137 4.77 7.07 -8.47
CA SER A 137 5.15 6.46 -7.19
C SER A 137 4.24 6.80 -6.00
N TYR A 138 4.11 5.86 -5.07
CA TYR A 138 3.26 5.96 -3.90
C TYR A 138 3.79 6.99 -2.88
N THR A 139 5.10 7.24 -2.82
CA THR A 139 5.70 8.27 -1.96
C THR A 139 5.38 9.69 -2.39
N ILE A 140 4.97 9.92 -3.63
CA ILE A 140 4.49 11.22 -4.09
C ILE A 140 2.97 11.26 -3.99
N ALA A 141 2.32 10.27 -4.59
CA ALA A 141 0.89 10.31 -4.77
C ALA A 141 0.10 9.98 -3.49
N GLY A 142 0.64 9.14 -2.61
CA GLY A 142 0.07 8.84 -1.29
C GLY A 142 -0.10 10.10 -0.43
N PRO A 143 0.97 10.87 -0.16
CA PRO A 143 0.85 12.14 0.56
C PRO A 143 -0.09 13.14 -0.11
N ILE A 144 -0.06 13.27 -1.44
CA ILE A 144 -1.01 14.12 -2.18
C ILE A 144 -2.46 13.66 -1.95
N TRP A 145 -2.73 12.35 -2.01
CA TRP A 145 -4.05 11.81 -1.73
C TRP A 145 -4.49 12.10 -0.30
N THR A 146 -3.62 11.96 0.70
CA THR A 146 -3.95 12.30 2.09
C THR A 146 -4.27 13.78 2.27
N ALA A 147 -3.53 14.67 1.59
CA ALA A 147 -3.81 16.10 1.59
C ALA A 147 -5.16 16.41 0.93
N LEU A 148 -5.42 15.84 -0.25
CA LEU A 148 -6.72 15.96 -0.95
C LEU A 148 -7.87 15.42 -0.10
N TYR A 149 -7.66 14.31 0.61
CA TYR A 149 -8.63 13.76 1.55
C TYR A 149 -8.91 14.74 2.67
N LEU A 150 -7.87 15.28 3.32
CA LEU A 150 -8.07 16.27 4.37
C LEU A 150 -8.77 17.52 3.85
N PHE A 151 -8.50 17.98 2.62
CA PHE A 151 -9.17 19.15 2.06
C PHE A 151 -10.63 18.90 1.68
N THR A 152 -10.91 17.78 1.05
CA THR A 152 -12.17 17.55 0.34
C THR A 152 -13.12 16.62 1.06
N SER A 153 -12.67 15.75 1.97
CA SER A 153 -13.53 14.77 2.61
C SER A 153 -14.32 15.37 3.79
N PRO A 154 -15.65 15.21 3.83
CA PRO A 154 -16.47 15.51 5.00
C PRO A 154 -16.09 14.65 6.22
N ILE A 155 -15.51 13.47 5.99
CA ILE A 155 -15.06 12.55 7.05
C ILE A 155 -13.86 13.16 7.82
N ALA A 156 -13.13 14.08 7.21
CA ALA A 156 -12.06 14.85 7.83
C ALA A 156 -12.54 16.07 8.65
N SER A 157 -13.86 16.30 8.73
CA SER A 157 -14.47 17.42 9.46
C SER A 157 -14.98 16.99 10.84
N PRO A 158 -14.94 17.86 11.87
CA PRO A 158 -15.59 17.62 13.17
C PRO A 158 -17.09 17.34 13.10
N SER A 159 -17.73 17.68 11.98
CA SER A 159 -19.14 17.39 11.70
C SER A 159 -19.40 15.96 11.22
N VAL A 160 -18.38 15.11 11.12
CA VAL A 160 -18.49 13.72 10.67
C VAL A 160 -19.51 12.93 11.51
N THR A 161 -20.30 12.11 10.82
CA THR A 161 -21.33 11.26 11.41
C THR A 161 -21.05 9.77 11.12
N ALA A 162 -21.75 8.89 11.85
CA ALA A 162 -21.69 7.45 11.57
C ALA A 162 -22.10 7.10 10.14
N ASN A 163 -23.04 7.84 9.54
CA ASN A 163 -23.50 7.58 8.17
C ASN A 163 -22.43 7.89 7.12
N ASP A 164 -21.58 8.89 7.37
CA ASP A 164 -20.52 9.30 6.42
C ASP A 164 -19.47 8.20 6.26
N VAL A 165 -19.18 7.48 7.35
CA VAL A 165 -18.24 6.36 7.38
C VAL A 165 -18.89 5.02 7.02
N LEU A 166 -20.16 4.95 6.63
CA LEU A 166 -20.70 3.71 6.07
C LEU A 166 -20.30 3.58 4.59
N PRO A 167 -20.15 2.35 4.06
CA PRO A 167 -19.97 2.17 2.63
C PRO A 167 -21.24 2.59 1.87
N SER A 168 -21.03 3.03 0.62
CA SER A 168 -22.13 3.45 -0.26
C SER A 168 -23.03 2.26 -0.62
N ASP A 169 -22.40 1.12 -0.88
CA ASP A 169 -23.06 -0.18 -1.07
C ASP A 169 -22.61 -1.18 0.02
N ALA A 170 -23.53 -1.97 0.57
CA ALA A 170 -23.19 -3.00 1.56
C ALA A 170 -22.36 -4.16 0.97
N LEU A 171 -22.35 -4.34 -0.35
CA LEU A 171 -21.54 -5.32 -1.07
C LEU A 171 -20.11 -4.86 -1.34
N GLU A 172 -19.85 -3.55 -1.34
CA GLU A 172 -18.53 -2.99 -1.65
C GLU A 172 -17.42 -3.53 -0.74
N PRO A 173 -17.53 -3.50 0.62
CA PRO A 173 -16.48 -4.05 1.47
C PRO A 173 -16.30 -5.57 1.34
N LYS A 174 -17.37 -6.29 0.96
CA LYS A 174 -17.34 -7.75 0.81
C LYS A 174 -16.59 -8.19 -0.43
N THR A 175 -16.71 -7.41 -1.50
CA THR A 175 -16.03 -7.66 -2.78
C THR A 175 -14.64 -7.03 -2.81
N LEU A 176 -14.39 -5.98 -2.03
CA LEU A 176 -13.11 -5.25 -2.01
C LEU A 176 -11.89 -6.15 -1.86
N LEU A 177 -11.89 -7.02 -0.85
CA LEU A 177 -10.73 -7.89 -0.59
C LEU A 177 -10.52 -8.90 -1.72
N LEU A 178 -11.60 -9.44 -2.29
CA LEU A 178 -11.52 -10.35 -3.43
C LEU A 178 -11.00 -9.64 -4.68
N SER A 179 -11.53 -8.46 -4.98
CA SER A 179 -11.08 -7.61 -6.09
C SER A 179 -9.60 -7.25 -5.93
N ASN A 180 -9.18 -6.82 -4.74
CA ASN A 180 -7.79 -6.45 -4.51
C ASN A 180 -6.87 -7.67 -4.55
N PHE A 181 -7.31 -8.82 -4.02
CA PHE A 181 -6.54 -10.06 -4.13
C PHE A 181 -6.31 -10.46 -5.59
N LEU A 182 -7.35 -10.44 -6.42
CA LEU A 182 -7.22 -10.81 -7.84
C LEU A 182 -6.45 -9.78 -8.66
N ALA A 183 -6.62 -8.49 -8.39
CA ALA A 183 -5.97 -7.44 -9.15
C ALA A 183 -4.50 -7.23 -8.75
N TYR A 184 -4.18 -7.34 -7.45
CA TYR A 184 -2.86 -7.08 -6.91
C TYR A 184 -2.10 -8.36 -6.57
N ALA A 185 -2.67 -9.20 -5.70
CA ALA A 185 -1.93 -10.30 -5.09
C ALA A 185 -1.64 -11.41 -6.11
N VAL A 186 -2.60 -11.74 -6.98
CA VAL A 186 -2.41 -12.77 -8.00
C VAL A 186 -1.28 -12.39 -8.99
N PRO A 187 -1.27 -11.19 -9.62
CA PRO A 187 -0.15 -10.81 -10.47
C PRO A 187 1.17 -10.70 -9.71
N ALA A 188 1.16 -10.20 -8.46
CA ALA A 188 2.36 -10.13 -7.62
C ALA A 188 2.95 -11.52 -7.33
N ILE A 189 2.11 -12.53 -7.07
CA ILE A 189 2.54 -13.92 -6.92
C ILE A 189 3.08 -14.44 -8.26
N GLY A 190 2.42 -14.11 -9.37
CA GLY A 190 2.88 -14.44 -10.72
C GLY A 190 4.30 -13.92 -11.01
N MET A 191 4.62 -12.71 -10.58
CA MET A 191 5.96 -12.10 -10.68
C MET A 191 7.03 -12.84 -9.87
N LEU A 192 6.63 -13.60 -8.85
CA LEU A 192 7.55 -14.36 -8.00
C LEU A 192 7.77 -15.80 -8.49
N LEU A 193 7.06 -16.23 -9.54
CA LEU A 193 7.22 -17.58 -10.08
C LEU A 193 8.60 -17.73 -10.72
N PRO A 194 9.36 -18.79 -10.39
CA PRO A 194 10.67 -19.03 -10.99
C PRO A 194 10.60 -19.17 -12.51
N ALA A 195 11.25 -18.26 -13.23
CA ALA A 195 11.39 -18.36 -14.67
C ALA A 195 12.21 -19.59 -15.07
N HIS A 196 11.91 -20.14 -16.25
CA HIS A 196 12.42 -21.38 -16.85
C HIS A 196 12.06 -22.68 -16.14
N SER A 197 11.96 -22.69 -14.81
CA SER A 197 11.58 -23.91 -14.07
C SER A 197 10.08 -24.05 -13.85
N VAL A 198 9.34 -22.93 -13.73
CA VAL A 198 7.88 -22.95 -13.54
C VAL A 198 7.13 -22.28 -14.69
N VAL A 199 7.62 -21.12 -15.14
CA VAL A 199 7.03 -20.34 -16.25
C VAL A 199 8.09 -19.99 -17.28
N SER A 200 7.69 -19.70 -18.53
CA SER A 200 8.63 -19.18 -19.53
C SER A 200 9.10 -17.77 -19.15
N ALA A 201 10.24 -17.32 -19.70
CA ALA A 201 10.70 -15.94 -19.54
C ALA A 201 9.66 -14.92 -20.00
N GLU A 202 8.96 -15.20 -21.10
CA GLU A 202 7.88 -14.35 -21.59
C GLU A 202 6.73 -14.26 -20.57
N THR A 203 6.29 -15.39 -20.04
CA THR A 203 5.21 -15.41 -19.03
C THR A 203 5.61 -14.67 -17.76
N HIS A 204 6.86 -14.78 -17.32
CA HIS A 204 7.40 -14.01 -16.19
C HIS A 204 7.28 -12.50 -16.40
N TYR A 205 7.78 -11.98 -17.53
CA TYR A 205 7.69 -10.56 -17.84
C TYR A 205 6.25 -10.08 -18.06
N ASN A 206 5.37 -10.93 -18.61
CA ASN A 206 3.95 -10.61 -18.72
C ASN A 206 3.28 -10.49 -17.34
N TRP A 207 3.71 -11.25 -16.32
CA TRP A 207 3.20 -11.07 -14.95
C TRP A 207 3.62 -9.73 -14.37
N ILE A 208 4.88 -9.33 -14.56
CA ILE A 208 5.39 -8.01 -14.13
C ILE A 208 4.62 -6.89 -14.81
N ALA A 209 4.39 -7.00 -16.12
CA ALA A 209 3.60 -6.03 -16.88
C ALA A 209 2.14 -5.98 -16.41
N THR A 210 1.51 -7.14 -16.19
CA THR A 210 0.12 -7.24 -15.71
C THR A 210 -0.06 -6.55 -14.36
N TRP A 211 0.88 -6.73 -13.43
CA TRP A 211 0.81 -6.11 -12.10
C TRP A 211 0.83 -4.58 -12.16
N GLN A 212 1.45 -3.96 -13.16
CA GLN A 212 1.43 -2.50 -13.33
C GLN A 212 0.00 -1.95 -13.53
N PHE A 213 -0.95 -2.78 -13.95
CA PHE A 213 -2.34 -2.38 -14.13
C PHE A 213 -3.24 -2.70 -12.94
N PHE A 214 -2.68 -3.17 -11.80
CA PHE A 214 -3.49 -3.59 -10.65
C PHE A 214 -4.57 -2.57 -10.22
N PRO A 215 -4.38 -1.23 -10.26
CA PRO A 215 -5.42 -0.30 -9.83
C PRO A 215 -6.63 -0.31 -10.77
N VAL A 216 -6.38 -0.44 -12.07
CA VAL A 216 -7.42 -0.54 -13.11
C VAL A 216 -8.10 -1.90 -13.03
N LEU A 217 -7.31 -2.98 -12.90
CA LEU A 217 -7.84 -4.32 -12.69
C LEU A 217 -8.70 -4.39 -11.43
N TYR A 218 -8.31 -3.72 -10.33
CA TYR A 218 -9.09 -3.62 -9.12
C TYR A 218 -10.44 -2.95 -9.39
N ALA A 219 -10.45 -1.79 -10.06
CA ALA A 219 -11.69 -1.07 -10.36
C ALA A 219 -12.64 -1.91 -11.23
N ILE A 220 -12.11 -2.62 -12.23
CA ILE A 220 -12.87 -3.53 -13.09
C ILE A 220 -13.42 -4.70 -12.27
N SER A 221 -12.57 -5.39 -11.51
CA SER A 221 -12.98 -6.52 -10.65
C SER A 221 -14.03 -6.11 -9.63
N GLN A 222 -13.85 -4.96 -8.99
CA GLN A 222 -14.78 -4.42 -8.01
C GLN A 222 -16.15 -4.15 -8.62
N PHE A 223 -16.18 -3.54 -9.82
CA PHE A 223 -17.41 -3.33 -10.56
C PHE A 223 -18.09 -4.65 -10.92
N ILE A 224 -17.34 -5.60 -11.51
CA ILE A 224 -17.86 -6.89 -11.94
C ILE A 224 -18.42 -7.69 -10.76
N PHE A 225 -17.67 -7.85 -9.67
CA PHE A 225 -18.11 -8.65 -8.54
C PHE A 225 -19.27 -8.01 -7.78
N THR A 226 -19.27 -6.69 -7.60
CA THR A 226 -20.41 -6.01 -6.96
C THR A 226 -21.68 -6.24 -7.76
N ARG A 227 -21.62 -6.13 -9.10
CA ARG A 227 -22.77 -6.38 -9.99
C ARG A 227 -23.18 -7.84 -10.01
N ALA A 228 -22.23 -8.77 -10.14
CA ALA A 228 -22.51 -10.20 -10.18
C ALA A 228 -23.11 -10.70 -8.85
N PHE A 229 -22.61 -10.24 -7.71
CA PHE A 229 -23.14 -10.64 -6.41
C PHE A 229 -24.54 -10.09 -6.18
N PHE A 230 -24.79 -8.86 -6.64
CA PHE A 230 -26.12 -8.27 -6.65
C PHE A 230 -27.10 -9.09 -7.51
N THR A 231 -26.74 -9.41 -8.76
CA THR A 231 -27.63 -10.15 -9.68
C THR A 231 -27.90 -11.58 -9.23
N LEU A 232 -26.91 -12.24 -8.63
CA LEU A 232 -27.03 -13.60 -8.11
C LEU A 232 -27.73 -13.67 -6.73
N GLY A 233 -28.08 -12.52 -6.14
CA GLY A 233 -28.67 -12.47 -4.79
C GLY A 233 -27.74 -13.00 -3.69
N LEU A 234 -26.44 -13.12 -3.98
CA LEU A 234 -25.43 -13.52 -3.02
C LEU A 234 -25.40 -12.42 -1.96
N PHE A 235 -25.71 -12.78 -0.72
CA PHE A 235 -25.83 -11.89 0.45
C PHE A 235 -27.19 -11.19 0.70
N GLY A 236 -28.26 -11.60 0.02
CA GLY A 236 -29.64 -11.17 0.30
C GLY A 236 -30.01 -9.82 -0.33
N SER A 237 -31.27 -9.65 -0.72
CA SER A 237 -31.72 -8.47 -1.46
C SER A 237 -31.49 -7.17 -0.66
N SER A 238 -30.55 -6.36 -1.14
CA SER A 238 -30.28 -5.03 -0.58
C SER A 238 -31.32 -4.02 -1.11
N SER A 239 -32.61 -4.27 -0.86
CA SER A 239 -33.69 -3.31 -1.13
C SER A 239 -34.00 -2.41 0.07
N SER A 240 -33.33 -2.60 1.20
CA SER A 240 -33.46 -1.74 2.38
C SER A 240 -32.15 -1.00 2.65
N LYS A 241 -32.26 0.29 2.98
CA LYS A 241 -31.13 1.17 3.38
C LYS A 241 -30.13 0.40 4.23
N PRO A 242 -28.81 0.54 4.00
CA PRO A 242 -27.85 -0.31 4.69
C PRO A 242 -27.94 -0.07 6.19
N GLN A 243 -28.35 -1.11 6.92
CA GLN A 243 -28.47 -1.06 8.37
C GLN A 243 -27.08 -0.87 8.97
N THR A 244 -26.95 0.14 9.83
CA THR A 244 -25.70 0.51 10.51
C THR A 244 -24.93 -0.70 11.02
N GLY A 245 -25.57 -1.61 11.75
CA GLY A 245 -24.92 -2.80 12.32
C GLY A 245 -24.34 -3.79 11.29
N ARG A 246 -25.04 -4.07 10.17
CA ARG A 246 -24.56 -5.01 9.14
C ARG A 246 -23.43 -4.40 8.30
N SER A 247 -23.50 -3.10 8.04
CA SER A 247 -22.47 -2.38 7.29
C SER A 247 -21.19 -2.17 8.11
N THR A 248 -21.28 -1.98 9.43
CA THR A 248 -20.08 -1.91 10.29
C THR A 248 -19.36 -3.26 10.36
N LEU A 249 -20.10 -4.38 10.35
CA LEU A 249 -19.48 -5.71 10.32
C LEU A 249 -18.73 -5.97 9.00
N SER A 250 -19.27 -5.51 7.85
CA SER A 250 -18.62 -5.72 6.56
C SER A 250 -17.35 -4.89 6.39
N THR A 251 -17.29 -3.66 6.92
CA THR A 251 -16.07 -2.85 6.92
C THR A 251 -15.02 -3.38 7.91
N ALA A 252 -15.44 -3.92 9.06
CA ALA A 252 -14.54 -4.54 10.03
C ALA A 252 -13.77 -5.73 9.44
N VAL A 253 -14.34 -6.48 8.49
CA VAL A 253 -13.63 -7.58 7.81
C VAL A 253 -12.38 -7.06 7.10
N VAL A 254 -12.47 -5.93 6.39
CA VAL A 254 -11.32 -5.33 5.69
C VAL A 254 -10.22 -4.97 6.69
N TYR A 255 -10.57 -4.30 7.79
CA TYR A 255 -9.59 -3.93 8.82
C TYR A 255 -8.96 -5.15 9.50
N ARG A 256 -9.76 -6.17 9.83
CA ARG A 256 -9.26 -7.42 10.44
C ARG A 256 -8.32 -8.15 9.50
N THR A 257 -8.64 -8.24 8.21
CA THR A 257 -7.76 -8.86 7.22
C THR A 257 -6.46 -8.07 7.08
N VAL A 258 -6.53 -6.74 6.99
CA VAL A 258 -5.35 -5.87 6.94
C VAL A 258 -4.47 -6.06 8.19
N LEU A 259 -5.07 -6.07 9.38
CA LEU A 259 -4.35 -6.33 10.63
C LEU A 259 -3.72 -7.72 10.63
N LEU A 260 -4.45 -8.76 10.25
CA LEU A 260 -3.95 -10.13 10.22
C LEU A 260 -2.72 -10.26 9.32
N ILE A 261 -2.79 -9.77 8.08
CA ILE A 261 -1.68 -9.91 7.14
C ILE A 261 -0.48 -9.07 7.56
N THR A 262 -0.70 -7.84 8.03
CA THR A 262 0.40 -6.95 8.43
C THR A 262 1.08 -7.42 9.71
N VAL A 263 0.33 -7.82 10.73
CA VAL A 263 0.88 -8.39 11.98
C VAL A 263 1.62 -9.69 11.70
N THR A 264 1.02 -10.61 10.94
CA THR A 264 1.65 -11.90 10.66
C THR A 264 2.96 -11.72 9.90
N THR A 265 2.97 -10.91 8.83
CA THR A 265 4.19 -10.63 8.07
C THR A 265 5.21 -9.87 8.91
N HIS A 266 4.81 -8.81 9.61
CA HIS A 266 5.72 -7.97 10.38
C HIS A 266 6.42 -8.79 11.48
N LEU A 267 5.67 -9.54 12.31
CA LEU A 267 6.25 -10.36 13.37
C LEU A 267 7.13 -11.48 12.82
N THR A 268 6.74 -12.11 11.71
CA THR A 268 7.56 -13.16 11.07
C THR A 268 8.90 -12.60 10.60
N LEU A 269 8.89 -11.46 9.90
CA LEU A 269 10.11 -10.85 9.39
C LEU A 269 10.95 -10.24 10.52
N LEU A 270 10.31 -9.72 11.56
CA LEU A 270 11.00 -9.22 12.75
C LEU A 270 11.68 -10.36 13.51
N ALA A 271 11.03 -11.52 13.64
CA ALA A 271 11.65 -12.71 14.21
C ALA A 271 12.89 -13.14 13.42
N VAL A 272 12.83 -13.13 12.08
CA VAL A 272 14.00 -13.42 11.24
C VAL A 272 15.12 -12.40 11.46
N ALA A 273 14.78 -11.11 11.48
CA ALA A 273 15.74 -10.02 11.57
C ALA A 273 16.40 -9.85 12.95
N LEU A 274 15.75 -10.31 14.02
CA LEU A 274 16.23 -10.20 15.40
C LEU A 274 16.86 -11.50 15.94
N THR A 275 16.60 -12.64 15.31
CA THR A 275 17.19 -13.92 15.73
C THR A 275 18.62 -14.03 15.22
N PRO A 276 19.63 -14.15 16.10
CA PRO A 276 21.00 -14.34 15.66
C PRO A 276 21.16 -15.64 14.87
N ALA A 277 21.97 -15.63 13.82
CA ALA A 277 22.23 -16.82 13.01
C ALA A 277 22.77 -18.01 13.83
N THR A 278 23.44 -17.77 14.96
CA THR A 278 23.94 -18.79 15.88
C THR A 278 22.84 -19.55 16.63
N ALA A 279 21.63 -19.00 16.69
CA ALA A 279 20.47 -19.67 17.29
C ALA A 279 19.82 -20.68 16.33
N ILE A 280 20.22 -20.69 15.05
CA ILE A 280 19.71 -21.62 14.04
C ILE A 280 20.57 -22.90 14.06
N PRO A 281 19.97 -24.09 14.25
CA PRO A 281 20.72 -25.34 14.29
C PRO A 281 21.52 -25.57 12.99
N ALA A 282 22.78 -25.98 13.12
CA ALA A 282 23.70 -26.15 11.99
C ALA A 282 23.24 -27.18 10.93
N GLY A 283 22.29 -28.06 11.27
CA GLY A 283 21.68 -29.04 10.36
C GLY A 283 20.39 -28.57 9.67
N TRP A 284 19.90 -27.36 9.95
CA TRP A 284 18.75 -26.79 9.22
C TRP A 284 19.14 -26.43 7.79
N LEU A 285 18.14 -26.39 6.90
CA LEU A 285 18.30 -26.11 5.46
C LEU A 285 19.33 -24.97 5.21
N PRO A 286 20.40 -25.18 4.41
CA PRO A 286 21.45 -24.18 4.19
C PRO A 286 20.94 -22.81 3.75
N THR A 287 19.85 -22.79 2.96
CA THR A 287 19.16 -21.56 2.55
C THR A 287 18.63 -20.77 3.73
N LEU A 288 18.07 -21.43 4.74
CA LEU A 288 17.50 -20.78 5.92
C LEU A 288 18.62 -20.18 6.79
N ALA A 289 19.72 -20.90 6.98
CA ALA A 289 20.89 -20.36 7.67
C ALA A 289 21.47 -19.12 6.96
N LYS A 290 21.39 -19.05 5.63
CA LYS A 290 21.79 -17.86 4.86
C LYS A 290 20.84 -16.68 5.09
N VAL A 291 19.52 -16.92 5.14
CA VAL A 291 18.51 -15.89 5.45
C VAL A 291 18.79 -15.22 6.79
N PHE A 292 18.92 -15.99 7.87
CA PHE A 292 19.17 -15.45 9.22
C PHE A 292 20.55 -14.77 9.38
N ARG A 293 21.48 -15.01 8.46
CA ARG A 293 22.80 -14.36 8.45
C ARG A 293 22.78 -13.01 7.75
N GLU A 294 22.00 -12.89 6.67
CA GLU A 294 21.98 -11.71 5.81
C GLU A 294 20.87 -10.71 6.19
N VAL A 295 19.80 -11.19 6.82
CA VAL A 295 18.66 -10.34 7.20
C VAL A 295 18.91 -9.75 8.58
N THR A 296 18.96 -8.43 8.64
CA THR A 296 19.03 -7.63 9.87
C THR A 296 17.85 -6.68 9.96
N PHE A 297 17.58 -6.13 11.14
CA PHE A 297 16.55 -5.10 11.30
C PHE A 297 16.78 -3.91 10.34
N LYS A 298 18.03 -3.45 10.24
CA LYS A 298 18.41 -2.35 9.35
C LYS A 298 18.16 -2.70 7.88
N SER A 299 18.60 -3.88 7.42
CA SER A 299 18.48 -4.24 6.01
C SER A 299 17.05 -4.50 5.55
N ALA A 300 16.15 -4.89 6.46
CA ALA A 300 14.77 -5.25 6.13
C ALA A 300 13.76 -4.10 6.32
N PHE A 301 13.97 -3.23 7.30
CA PHE A 301 12.95 -2.26 7.74
C PHE A 301 13.38 -0.80 7.63
N ILE A 302 14.68 -0.51 7.59
CA ILE A 302 15.18 0.87 7.60
C ILE A 302 15.54 1.30 6.18
N PRO A 303 14.96 2.40 5.66
CA PRO A 303 15.37 2.95 4.37
C PRO A 303 16.88 3.20 4.33
N PRO A 304 17.55 2.90 3.20
CA PRO A 304 18.95 3.27 3.03
C PRO A 304 19.14 4.79 3.12
N ASP A 305 20.35 5.23 3.45
CA ASP A 305 20.67 6.65 3.60
C ASP A 305 20.35 7.44 2.32
N ILE A 306 19.48 8.44 2.46
CA ILE A 306 19.02 9.28 1.35
C ILE A 306 20.16 10.09 0.72
N PHE A 307 21.21 10.38 1.47
CA PHE A 307 22.35 11.17 1.00
C PHE A 307 23.46 10.32 0.38
N SER A 308 23.37 9.00 0.50
CA SER A 308 24.33 8.04 -0.03
C SER A 308 23.60 6.96 -0.86
N PRO A 309 22.87 7.34 -1.93
CA PRO A 309 22.13 6.38 -2.74
C PRO A 309 23.09 5.41 -3.46
N PRO A 310 22.67 4.16 -3.72
CA PRO A 310 23.41 3.29 -4.62
C PRO A 310 23.43 3.89 -6.02
N SER A 311 24.52 3.69 -6.76
CA SER A 311 24.68 4.16 -8.13
C SER A 311 25.32 3.11 -9.03
N VAL A 312 25.08 3.23 -10.33
CA VAL A 312 25.67 2.39 -11.37
C VAL A 312 26.18 3.27 -12.51
N ASP A 313 27.31 2.92 -13.13
CA ASP A 313 27.73 3.55 -14.38
C ASP A 313 26.85 3.02 -15.52
N PRO A 314 26.05 3.85 -16.22
CA PRO A 314 25.18 3.37 -17.29
C PRO A 314 25.88 2.70 -18.46
N LYS A 315 27.22 2.86 -18.59
CA LYS A 315 28.05 2.19 -19.62
C LYS A 315 28.45 0.77 -19.23
N THR A 316 28.57 0.51 -17.93
CA THR A 316 28.89 -0.81 -17.40
C THR A 316 27.78 -1.21 -16.44
N ILE A 317 26.91 -2.13 -16.85
CA ILE A 317 25.70 -2.50 -16.11
C ILE A 317 25.92 -3.84 -15.39
N PRO A 318 26.64 -3.87 -14.24
CA PRO A 318 26.86 -5.09 -13.48
C PRO A 318 25.56 -5.52 -12.78
N ALA A 319 25.29 -6.82 -12.84
CA ALA A 319 24.04 -7.40 -12.35
C ALA A 319 23.79 -7.15 -10.85
N ASP A 320 24.83 -7.19 -10.02
CA ASP A 320 24.76 -7.02 -8.56
C ASP A 320 24.45 -5.58 -8.10
N LYS A 321 24.47 -4.61 -9.02
CA LYS A 321 24.13 -3.20 -8.72
C LYS A 321 22.69 -2.84 -9.04
N LEU A 322 21.95 -3.70 -9.75
CA LEU A 322 20.61 -3.38 -10.23
C LEU A 322 19.55 -3.48 -9.12
N ALA A 323 19.47 -4.58 -8.39
CA ALA A 323 18.53 -4.73 -7.27
C ALA A 323 18.67 -3.63 -6.20
N PRO A 324 19.88 -3.19 -5.77
CA PRO A 324 20.04 -2.08 -4.85
C PRO A 324 19.39 -0.75 -5.31
N LEU A 325 19.41 -0.44 -6.61
CA LEU A 325 18.80 0.79 -7.15
C LEU A 325 17.28 0.78 -6.94
N THR A 326 16.63 -0.31 -7.33
CA THR A 326 15.18 -0.49 -7.15
C THR A 326 14.82 -0.59 -5.66
N HIS A 327 15.63 -1.27 -4.85
CA HIS A 327 15.42 -1.39 -3.41
C HIS A 327 15.46 -0.03 -2.72
N PHE A 328 16.42 0.83 -3.06
CA PHE A 328 16.50 2.20 -2.56
C PHE A 328 15.20 2.95 -2.83
N PHE A 329 14.73 2.94 -4.09
CA PHE A 329 13.48 3.56 -4.48
C PHE A 329 12.30 3.02 -3.64
N LEU A 330 12.08 1.70 -3.65
CA LEU A 330 10.90 1.10 -3.04
C LEU A 330 10.87 1.23 -1.51
N MET A 331 12.03 1.27 -0.86
CA MET A 331 12.12 1.50 0.58
C MET A 331 11.65 2.91 0.93
N TRP A 332 12.11 3.93 0.22
CA TRP A 332 11.60 5.29 0.39
C TRP A 332 10.13 5.41 -0.03
N ASP A 333 9.75 4.69 -1.10
CA ASP A 333 8.39 4.65 -1.63
C ASP A 333 7.36 4.31 -0.55
N VAL A 334 7.54 3.13 0.05
CA VAL A 334 6.61 2.60 1.06
C VAL A 334 6.73 3.33 2.40
N ASN A 335 7.92 3.73 2.84
CA ASN A 335 8.06 4.35 4.16
C ASN A 335 7.42 5.74 4.22
N ILE A 336 7.65 6.59 3.22
CA ILE A 336 7.05 7.93 3.18
C ILE A 336 5.54 7.85 2.97
N GLY A 337 5.08 6.99 2.04
CA GLY A 337 3.64 6.80 1.81
C GLY A 337 2.92 6.31 3.07
N ASN A 338 3.49 5.32 3.77
CA ASN A 338 2.91 4.80 5.01
C ASN A 338 2.96 5.82 6.15
N PHE A 339 4.01 6.63 6.24
CA PHE A 339 4.10 7.71 7.22
C PHE A 339 2.98 8.75 7.02
N ALA A 340 2.73 9.17 5.77
CA ALA A 340 1.64 10.08 5.46
C ALA A 340 0.27 9.47 5.81
N LEU A 341 0.03 8.20 5.48
CA LEU A 341 -1.19 7.50 5.88
C LEU A 341 -1.35 7.40 7.41
N LEU A 342 -0.26 7.18 8.14
CA LEU A 342 -0.30 7.10 9.61
C LEU A 342 -0.74 8.43 10.23
N LEU A 343 -0.13 9.55 9.81
CA LEU A 343 -0.52 10.88 10.26
C LEU A 343 -1.98 11.21 9.90
N TRP A 344 -2.40 10.82 8.70
CA TRP A 344 -3.79 10.96 8.26
C TRP A 344 -4.77 10.14 9.12
N ALA A 345 -4.45 8.88 9.41
CA ALA A 345 -5.29 8.02 10.25
C ALA A 345 -5.38 8.54 11.70
N VAL A 346 -4.26 9.01 12.26
CA VAL A 346 -4.24 9.69 13.56
C VAL A 346 -5.18 10.89 13.54
N TYR A 347 -5.07 11.77 12.54
CA TYR A 347 -5.96 12.93 12.40
C TYR A 347 -7.44 12.52 12.35
N LEU A 348 -7.80 11.55 11.51
CA LEU A 348 -9.20 11.11 11.39
C LEU A 348 -9.74 10.49 12.68
N ARG A 349 -8.91 9.74 13.41
CA ARG A 349 -9.28 9.19 14.71
C ARG A 349 -9.52 10.28 15.76
N LEU A 350 -8.72 11.36 15.73
CA LEU A 350 -8.88 12.52 16.62
C LEU A 350 -10.16 13.29 16.31
N VAL A 351 -10.46 13.50 15.02
CA VAL A 351 -11.70 14.16 14.57
C VAL A 351 -12.94 13.41 15.07
N ALA A 352 -12.93 12.07 15.04
CA ALA A 352 -14.06 11.27 15.54
C ALA A 352 -14.27 11.35 17.06
N GLY A 353 -13.24 11.68 17.84
CA GLY A 353 -13.32 11.83 19.30
C GLY A 353 -14.22 12.99 19.75
N GLY A 354 -14.40 14.02 18.93
CA GLY A 354 -15.25 15.18 19.22
C GLY A 354 -14.78 16.07 20.38
N GLU A 355 -15.42 17.23 20.54
CA GLU A 355 -15.10 18.23 21.59
C GLU A 355 -15.91 18.06 22.89
N LYS A 356 -16.85 17.12 22.94
CA LYS A 356 -17.79 16.96 24.06
C LYS A 356 -17.88 15.51 24.53
N GLY A 357 -17.09 15.16 25.56
CA GLY A 357 -17.55 14.24 26.61
C GLY A 357 -16.80 12.92 26.84
N GLU A 358 -15.95 12.45 25.94
CA GLU A 358 -14.95 11.43 26.28
C GLU A 358 -13.60 12.16 26.33
N GLU A 359 -12.91 12.11 27.48
CA GLU A 359 -11.64 12.82 27.68
C GLU A 359 -10.66 12.49 26.55
N PHE A 360 -10.45 13.49 25.71
CA PHE A 360 -9.53 13.46 24.59
C PHE A 360 -8.11 13.18 25.09
N SER A 361 -7.58 11.99 24.78
CA SER A 361 -6.26 11.56 25.23
C SER A 361 -5.30 11.40 24.04
N TRP A 362 -4.51 12.43 23.77
CA TRP A 362 -3.37 12.36 22.85
C TRP A 362 -2.42 11.21 23.22
N THR A 363 -2.18 11.02 24.51
CA THR A 363 -1.33 9.94 25.03
C THR A 363 -1.92 8.57 24.69
N GLY A 364 -3.24 8.40 24.77
CA GLY A 364 -3.94 7.18 24.37
C GLY A 364 -3.79 6.88 22.88
N VAL A 365 -3.99 7.88 22.01
CA VAL A 365 -3.84 7.71 20.55
C VAL A 365 -2.39 7.40 20.19
N LEU A 366 -1.42 8.12 20.77
CA LEU A 366 0.01 7.88 20.52
C LEU A 366 0.46 6.51 21.02
N THR A 367 0.03 6.09 22.22
CA THR A 367 0.36 4.77 22.77
C THR A 367 -0.19 3.65 21.89
N LYS A 368 -1.44 3.80 21.42
CA LYS A 368 -2.06 2.83 20.51
C LYS A 368 -1.38 2.81 19.14
N THR A 369 -1.01 3.98 18.63
CA THR A 369 -0.26 4.12 17.36
C THR A 369 1.08 3.41 17.47
N ALA A 370 1.83 3.64 18.55
CA ALA A 370 3.11 2.99 18.79
C ALA A 370 2.96 1.47 18.98
N GLY A 371 1.97 1.04 19.77
CA GLY A 371 1.70 -0.38 20.02
C GLY A 371 1.38 -1.15 18.74
N TRP A 372 0.44 -0.66 17.92
CA TRP A 372 0.12 -1.31 16.66
C TRP A 372 1.25 -1.22 15.63
N SER A 373 2.02 -0.12 15.63
CA SER A 373 3.20 0.00 14.78
C SER A 373 4.29 -1.01 15.14
N ALA A 374 4.48 -1.29 16.44
CA ALA A 374 5.45 -2.27 16.90
C ALA A 374 5.02 -3.72 16.60
N VAL A 375 3.72 -4.01 16.60
CA VAL A 375 3.21 -5.37 16.38
C VAL A 375 2.99 -5.68 14.90
N GLY A 376 2.57 -4.71 14.09
CA GLY A 376 2.22 -4.94 12.68
C GLY A 376 2.76 -3.92 11.70
N GLY A 377 3.64 -3.01 12.12
CA GLY A 377 4.10 -1.91 11.28
C GLY A 377 3.07 -0.77 11.13
N PRO A 378 3.44 0.30 10.40
CA PRO A 378 2.64 1.53 10.35
C PRO A 378 1.22 1.32 9.79
N ILE A 379 1.05 0.40 8.83
CA ILE A 379 -0.27 0.16 8.24
C ILE A 379 -1.21 -0.61 9.19
N ALA A 380 -0.68 -1.43 10.10
CA ALA A 380 -1.50 -2.02 11.16
C ALA A 380 -2.06 -0.92 12.09
N ALA A 381 -1.24 0.07 12.45
CA ALA A 381 -1.69 1.23 13.22
C ALA A 381 -2.74 2.06 12.47
N VAL A 382 -2.53 2.31 11.16
CA VAL A 382 -3.53 2.96 10.29
C VAL A 382 -4.88 2.22 10.36
N ALA A 383 -4.88 0.89 10.13
CA ALA A 383 -6.10 0.09 10.14
C ALA A 383 -6.80 0.10 11.51
N ALA A 384 -6.05 -0.04 12.60
CA ALA A 384 -6.59 -0.02 13.95
C ALA A 384 -7.21 1.33 14.31
N LEU A 385 -6.55 2.45 13.98
CA LEU A 385 -7.04 3.79 14.25
C LEU A 385 -8.31 4.12 13.47
N LEU A 386 -8.37 3.72 12.19
CA LEU A 386 -9.55 3.94 11.35
C LEU A 386 -10.72 3.03 11.73
N TRP A 387 -10.44 1.79 12.13
CA TRP A 387 -11.48 0.92 12.67
C TRP A 387 -12.05 1.51 13.97
N GLU A 388 -11.20 1.92 14.91
CA GLU A 388 -11.67 2.53 16.15
C GLU A 388 -12.45 3.83 15.89
N ARG A 389 -12.03 4.64 14.92
CA ARG A 389 -12.78 5.83 14.46
C ARG A 389 -14.21 5.44 14.09
N ASP A 390 -14.39 4.40 13.29
CA ASP A 390 -15.71 3.94 12.88
C ASP A 390 -16.56 3.47 14.07
N GLU A 391 -15.98 2.71 14.99
CA GLU A 391 -16.67 2.23 16.20
C GLU A 391 -17.13 3.38 17.10
N VAL A 392 -16.28 4.39 17.30
CA VAL A 392 -16.61 5.58 18.09
C VAL A 392 -17.80 6.33 17.48
N LEU A 393 -17.77 6.55 16.16
CA LEU A 393 -18.86 7.26 15.46
C LEU A 393 -20.17 6.49 15.53
N VAL A 394 -20.14 5.17 15.35
CA VAL A 394 -21.32 4.30 15.45
C VAL A 394 -21.88 4.26 16.87
N ARG A 395 -21.03 4.10 17.89
CA ARG A 395 -21.43 4.10 19.30
C ARG A 395 -22.09 5.42 19.70
N ARG A 396 -21.50 6.54 19.29
CA ARG A 396 -22.06 7.89 19.51
C ARG A 396 -23.45 8.05 18.88
N ALA A 397 -23.64 7.57 17.65
CA ALA A 397 -24.95 7.58 17.00
C ALA A 397 -25.98 6.70 17.73
N GLY A 398 -25.56 5.54 18.25
CA GLY A 398 -26.40 4.65 19.07
C GLY A 398 -26.86 5.32 20.37
N HIS A 399 -25.95 5.97 21.11
CA HIS A 399 -26.29 6.68 22.35
C HIS A 399 -27.22 7.88 22.12
N ALA A 400 -27.03 8.63 21.03
CA ALA A 400 -27.93 9.73 20.67
C ALA A 400 -29.36 9.25 20.37
N GLY A 401 -29.51 8.05 19.79
CA GLY A 401 -30.81 7.43 19.51
C GLY A 401 -31.56 6.93 20.75
N VAL A 402 -30.85 6.53 21.82
CA VAL A 402 -31.46 6.08 23.08
C VAL A 402 -31.90 7.26 23.95
N GLY A 403 -31.19 8.39 23.92
CA GLY A 403 -31.57 9.62 24.64
C GLY A 403 -32.79 10.36 24.07
N GLY A 404 -33.12 10.16 22.79
CA GLY A 404 -34.27 10.81 22.13
C GLY A 404 -35.63 10.17 22.40
N LYS A 405 -35.70 9.01 23.08
CA LYS A 405 -36.96 8.31 23.40
C LYS A 405 -37.58 8.70 24.75
N LYS A 406 -37.07 9.71 25.44
CA LYS A 406 -37.69 10.26 26.66
C LYS A 406 -37.95 11.76 26.52
N ARG A 407 -39.12 12.09 25.98
CA ARG A 407 -39.98 13.26 26.27
C ARG A 407 -40.94 13.46 25.10
N LEU A 408 -42.03 12.70 25.12
CA LEU A 408 -43.35 13.18 24.72
C LEU A 408 -44.24 13.07 25.94
#